data_AF-A0A9E1IE22-F1
#
_entry.id   AF-A0A9E1IE22-F1
#
_cell.length_a   1.000
_cell.length_b   1.000
_cell.length_c   1.000
_cell.angle_alpha   90.00
_cell.angle_beta   90.00
_cell.angle_gamma   90.00
#
_symmetry.space_group_name_H-M   'P 1'
#
loop_
_entity.id
_entity.type
_entity.pdbx_description
1 polymer ?
#
loop_
_entity_poly.entity_id
_entity_poly.type
_entity_poly.pdbx_seq_one_letter_code
_entity_poly.pdbx_strand_id
1 'polypeptide(L)'
;MTSRRELLKGMAVGVAAAAVPATVVATTQALQGGLFAVDGPAPWWLITPLAAGSPLALGWYVHTLGPVIQGASILTIRHASGQEARVHICSYDEKPTGLAYTALVDLVLMDGRNADRATEEDLGRVLLGLGKAIANNETNPDGDLWPLVQMMTHDERVEIYGAKELT
;
A
#
# COMPACT_ATOMS: atom_id res chain seq x y z
N MET A 1 0.95 -24.93 4.63
CA MET A 1 1.08 -23.69 5.43
C MET A 1 0.29 -22.62 4.72
N THR A 2 -0.84 -22.20 5.29
CA THR A 2 -1.69 -21.14 4.72
C THR A 2 -0.95 -19.80 4.89
N SER A 3 -0.67 -19.10 3.79
CA SER A 3 0.01 -17.80 3.83
C SER A 3 -0.91 -16.74 4.43
N ARG A 4 -0.38 -15.72 5.13
CA ARG A 4 -1.16 -14.58 5.65
C ARG A 4 -1.95 -13.87 4.55
N ARG A 5 -1.43 -13.89 3.32
CA ARG A 5 -2.11 -13.43 2.11
C ARG A 5 -3.43 -14.18 1.86
N GLU A 6 -3.43 -15.51 2.04
CA GLU A 6 -4.64 -16.33 1.88
C GLU A 6 -5.63 -16.12 3.03
N LEU A 7 -5.15 -15.78 4.22
CA LEU A 7 -6.02 -15.34 5.33
C LEU A 7 -6.71 -14.01 5.01
N LEU A 8 -5.98 -13.02 4.48
CA LEU A 8 -6.55 -11.74 4.08
C LEU A 8 -7.59 -11.90 2.95
N LYS A 9 -7.29 -12.71 1.94
CA LYS A 9 -8.26 -13.06 0.88
C LYS A 9 -9.49 -13.76 1.45
N GLY A 10 -9.31 -14.65 2.42
CA GLY A 10 -10.42 -15.38 3.06
C GLY A 10 -11.32 -14.49 3.93
N MET A 11 -10.75 -13.48 4.60
CA MET A 11 -11.52 -12.54 5.44
C MET A 11 -12.40 -11.58 4.61
N ALA A 12 -12.01 -11.28 3.37
CA ALA A 12 -12.84 -10.50 2.45
C ALA A 12 -14.08 -11.26 1.93
N VAL A 13 -14.14 -12.59 2.08
CA VAL A 13 -15.18 -13.46 1.47
C VAL A 13 -16.22 -13.94 2.50
N GLY A 14 -16.17 -13.45 3.74
CA GLY A 14 -17.04 -13.90 4.84
C GLY A 14 -18.46 -13.29 4.84
N VAL A 15 -19.31 -13.58 3.84
CA VAL A 15 -20.77 -13.41 3.95
C VAL A 15 -21.46 -14.69 3.45
N ALA A 16 -22.39 -15.20 4.27
CA ALA A 16 -22.90 -16.57 4.28
C ALA A 16 -23.55 -17.08 2.98
N ALA A 17 -23.31 -18.36 2.70
CA ALA A 17 -23.92 -19.14 1.63
C ALA A 17 -25.40 -19.46 1.91
N ALA A 18 -26.27 -19.21 0.93
CA ALA A 18 -27.56 -19.88 0.77
C ALA A 18 -27.58 -20.55 -0.62
N ALA A 19 -27.78 -21.87 -0.64
CA ALA A 19 -27.67 -22.71 -1.82
C ALA A 19 -28.83 -22.54 -2.81
N VAL A 20 -28.51 -22.43 -4.11
CA VAL A 20 -29.46 -22.61 -5.24
C VAL A 20 -28.73 -23.40 -6.34
N PRO A 21 -29.32 -24.45 -6.94
CA PRO A 21 -28.61 -25.27 -7.92
C PRO A 21 -28.74 -24.73 -9.37
N ALA A 22 -27.63 -24.92 -10.10
CA ALA A 22 -27.44 -25.15 -11.53
C ALA A 22 -27.58 -24.01 -12.57
N THR A 23 -26.50 -23.93 -13.38
CA THR A 23 -26.37 -23.47 -14.77
C THR A 23 -26.39 -21.96 -15.09
N VAL A 24 -25.20 -21.33 -15.03
CA VAL A 24 -24.78 -20.28 -15.98
C VAL A 24 -23.27 -20.42 -16.25
N VAL A 25 -22.90 -20.63 -17.51
CA VAL A 25 -21.54 -20.39 -18.02
C VAL A 25 -21.44 -18.92 -18.37
N ALA A 26 -20.63 -18.15 -17.64
CA ALA A 26 -19.85 -17.00 -18.12
C ALA A 26 -19.36 -16.13 -16.95
N THR A 27 -18.12 -15.65 -17.10
CA THR A 27 -17.44 -14.57 -16.36
C THR A 27 -17.18 -14.78 -14.86
N THR A 28 -16.00 -15.32 -14.54
CA THR A 28 -15.24 -15.03 -13.31
C THR A 28 -14.67 -13.60 -13.33
N GLN A 29 -15.54 -12.61 -13.54
CA GLN A 29 -15.23 -11.21 -13.35
C GLN A 29 -16.22 -10.65 -12.32
N ALA A 30 -15.69 -9.90 -11.35
CA ALA A 30 -16.43 -9.22 -10.29
C ALA A 30 -16.90 -10.09 -9.09
N LEU A 31 -15.93 -10.61 -8.33
CA LEU A 31 -16.06 -10.63 -6.85
C LEU A 31 -15.22 -9.52 -6.20
N GLN A 32 -14.67 -8.57 -6.97
CA GLN A 32 -13.96 -7.38 -6.46
C GLN A 32 -14.92 -6.22 -6.13
N GLY A 33 -16.17 -6.54 -5.77
CA GLY A 33 -17.20 -5.58 -5.45
C GLY A 33 -17.12 -5.09 -4.01
N GLY A 34 -16.22 -4.14 -3.76
CA GLY A 34 -16.46 -3.03 -2.84
C GLY A 34 -16.55 -3.34 -1.35
N LEU A 35 -15.42 -3.61 -0.71
CA LEU A 35 -15.15 -2.85 0.51
C LEU A 35 -14.74 -1.46 0.03
N PHE A 36 -15.67 -0.51 0.05
CA PHE A 36 -15.34 0.89 -0.18
C PHE A 36 -14.13 1.23 0.69
N ALA A 37 -13.09 1.83 0.10
CA ALA A 37 -11.99 2.35 0.89
C ALA A 37 -12.59 3.29 1.94
N VAL A 38 -12.47 2.89 3.21
CA VAL A 38 -12.91 3.70 4.33
C VAL A 38 -11.69 4.44 4.82
N ASP A 39 -11.76 5.77 4.87
CA ASP A 39 -10.71 6.56 5.51
C ASP A 39 -10.54 6.06 6.95
N GLY A 40 -9.30 5.79 7.36
CA GLY A 40 -9.07 4.94 8.52
C GLY A 40 -7.65 4.99 9.08
N PRO A 41 -7.40 4.29 10.19
CA PRO A 41 -6.04 4.17 10.72
C PRO A 41 -5.14 3.49 9.69
N ALA A 42 -3.90 3.92 9.60
CA ALA A 42 -2.89 3.34 8.71
C ALA A 42 -2.06 2.26 9.43
N PRO A 43 -1.51 1.26 8.69
CA PRO A 43 -0.75 0.15 9.25
C PRO A 43 0.68 0.57 9.63
N TRP A 44 0.85 1.60 10.45
CA TRP A 44 2.17 2.15 10.79
C TRP A 44 3.05 1.20 11.64
N TRP A 45 2.48 0.13 12.18
CA TRP A 45 3.25 -0.98 12.71
C TRP A 45 4.20 -1.59 11.67
N LEU A 46 3.88 -1.51 10.36
CA LEU A 46 4.74 -2.01 9.28
C LEU A 46 6.07 -1.29 9.17
N ILE A 47 6.19 -0.05 9.62
CA ILE A 47 7.44 0.71 9.51
C ILE A 47 8.18 0.84 10.85
N THR A 48 7.65 0.24 11.93
CA THR A 48 8.28 0.28 13.26
C THR A 48 9.74 -0.20 13.19
N PRO A 49 10.69 0.45 13.90
CA PRO A 49 10.52 1.54 14.87
C PRO A 49 10.49 2.96 14.27
N LEU A 50 10.34 3.10 12.96
CA LEU A 50 10.30 4.41 12.32
C LEU A 50 8.99 5.14 12.66
N ALA A 51 9.12 6.41 13.03
CA ALA A 51 8.05 7.34 13.31
C ALA A 51 8.37 8.70 12.67
N ALA A 52 7.46 9.67 12.75
CA ALA A 52 7.74 11.04 12.32
C ALA A 52 9.02 11.58 13.02
N GLY A 53 9.93 12.15 12.23
CA GLY A 53 11.25 12.60 12.66
C GLY A 53 12.34 11.51 12.64
N SER A 54 12.01 10.23 12.44
CA SER A 54 13.02 9.17 12.36
C SER A 54 13.94 9.36 11.15
N PRO A 55 15.27 9.27 11.34
CA PRO A 55 16.21 9.34 10.25
C PRO A 55 16.06 8.11 9.35
N LEU A 56 16.16 8.35 8.05
CA LEU A 56 16.38 7.34 7.03
C LEU A 56 17.85 7.47 6.57
N ALA A 57 18.21 6.78 5.49
CA ALA A 57 19.54 6.91 4.90
C ALA A 57 19.68 8.20 4.08
N LEU A 58 20.92 8.58 3.78
CA LEU A 58 21.25 9.61 2.78
C LEU A 58 20.57 10.97 3.04
N GLY A 59 20.50 11.39 4.31
CA GLY A 59 19.94 12.69 4.69
C GLY A 59 18.40 12.79 4.61
N TRP A 60 17.71 11.70 4.28
CA TRP A 60 16.25 11.61 4.33
C TRP A 60 15.77 11.30 5.76
N TYR A 61 14.56 11.73 6.08
CA TYR A 61 13.86 11.38 7.32
C TYR A 61 12.36 11.29 7.07
N VAL A 62 11.67 10.54 7.93
CA VAL A 62 10.21 10.47 7.94
C VAL A 62 9.68 11.84 8.36
N HIS A 63 8.93 12.50 7.49
CA HIS A 63 8.33 13.80 7.80
C HIS A 63 6.95 13.63 8.44
N THR A 64 6.04 12.92 7.76
CA THR A 64 4.67 12.70 8.25
C THR A 64 4.16 11.31 7.89
N LEU A 65 3.29 10.79 8.75
CA LEU A 65 2.59 9.52 8.60
C LEU A 65 1.09 9.80 8.61
N GLY A 66 0.44 9.70 7.45
CA GLY A 66 -0.99 9.99 7.27
C GLY A 66 -1.91 8.84 7.67
N PRO A 67 -3.24 9.03 7.68
CA PRO A 67 -4.18 7.92 7.72
C PRO A 67 -4.26 7.21 6.35
N VAL A 68 -5.05 6.14 6.27
CA VAL A 68 -5.54 5.63 4.99
C VAL A 68 -6.52 6.66 4.45
N ILE A 69 -6.26 7.18 3.25
CA ILE A 69 -7.13 8.09 2.52
C ILE A 69 -7.27 7.54 1.10
N GLN A 70 -8.50 7.43 0.61
CA GLN A 70 -8.75 6.93 -0.77
C GLN A 70 -8.01 5.61 -1.06
N GLY A 71 -7.99 4.70 -0.08
CA GLY A 71 -7.41 3.37 -0.22
C GLY A 71 -5.88 3.28 -0.13
N ALA A 72 -5.16 4.35 0.26
CA ALA A 72 -3.72 4.26 0.50
C ALA A 72 -3.29 5.02 1.76
N SER A 73 -2.24 4.53 2.40
CA SER A 73 -1.58 5.26 3.48
C SER A 73 -0.50 6.16 2.90
N ILE A 74 -0.45 7.42 3.33
CA ILE A 74 0.48 8.41 2.78
C ILE A 74 1.65 8.58 3.76
N LEU A 75 2.85 8.23 3.30
CA LEU A 75 4.11 8.53 3.96
C LEU A 75 4.77 9.69 3.24
N THR A 76 5.10 10.75 3.95
CA THR A 76 5.95 11.82 3.42
C THR A 76 7.33 11.73 4.04
N ILE A 77 8.36 11.74 3.20
CA ILE A 77 9.76 11.82 3.62
C ILE A 77 10.35 13.14 3.14
N ARG A 78 11.28 13.69 3.91
CA ARG A 78 11.95 14.95 3.59
C ARG A 78 13.45 14.77 3.69
N HIS A 79 14.18 15.42 2.78
CA HIS A 79 15.62 15.45 2.77
C HIS A 79 16.14 16.70 3.50
N ALA A 80 17.35 16.63 4.05
CA ALA A 80 18.00 17.76 4.73
C ALA A 80 18.17 19.01 3.84
N SER A 81 18.21 18.84 2.50
CA SER A 81 18.25 19.97 1.55
C SER A 81 16.90 20.68 1.35
N GLY A 82 15.82 20.17 1.96
CA GLY A 82 14.46 20.70 1.81
C GLY A 82 13.62 20.02 0.73
N GLN A 83 14.17 19.04 -0.01
CA GLN A 83 13.38 18.22 -0.93
C GLN A 83 12.38 17.35 -0.17
N GLU A 84 11.21 17.10 -0.76
CA GLU A 84 10.15 16.29 -0.20
C GLU A 84 9.69 15.24 -1.22
N ALA A 85 9.38 14.04 -0.74
CA ALA A 85 8.81 12.97 -1.55
C ALA A 85 7.61 12.36 -0.82
N ARG A 86 6.51 12.19 -1.55
CA ARG A 86 5.29 11.55 -1.08
C ARG A 86 5.24 10.12 -1.59
N VAL A 87 5.04 9.18 -0.69
CA VAL A 87 5.00 7.75 -0.96
C VAL A 87 3.62 7.23 -0.59
N HIS A 88 2.91 6.71 -1.56
CA HIS A 88 1.63 6.05 -1.37
C HIS A 88 1.89 4.57 -1.13
N ILE A 89 1.57 4.11 0.08
CA ILE A 89 1.56 2.70 0.42
C ILE A 89 0.18 2.17 0.01
N CYS A 90 0.15 1.30 -0.99
CA CYS A 90 -1.05 0.68 -1.57
C CYS A 90 -1.06 -0.82 -1.25
N SER A 91 -2.20 -1.46 -1.40
CA SER A 91 -2.28 -2.94 -1.37
C SER A 91 -1.54 -3.54 -2.57
N TYR A 92 -0.97 -4.73 -2.40
CA TYR A 92 -0.25 -5.45 -3.45
C TYR A 92 -1.08 -6.62 -4.03
N ASP A 93 -1.21 -6.69 -5.36
CA ASP A 93 -2.03 -7.69 -6.08
C ASP A 93 -1.26 -8.52 -7.14
N GLU A 94 -0.02 -8.90 -6.85
CA GLU A 94 0.89 -9.65 -7.76
C GLU A 94 1.51 -8.82 -8.90
N LYS A 95 1.00 -7.62 -9.16
CA LYS A 95 1.58 -6.70 -10.15
C LYS A 95 2.17 -5.48 -9.46
N PRO A 96 3.50 -5.43 -9.23
CA PRO A 96 4.10 -4.27 -8.61
C PRO A 96 4.13 -3.11 -9.62
N THR A 97 3.64 -1.96 -9.19
CA THR A 97 3.66 -0.70 -9.96
C THR A 97 4.59 0.32 -9.31
N GLY A 98 4.82 0.22 -8.00
CA GLY A 98 5.68 1.08 -7.22
C GLY A 98 7.18 0.83 -7.39
N LEU A 99 7.99 1.67 -6.74
CA LEU A 99 9.45 1.57 -6.73
C LEU A 99 9.96 0.43 -5.84
N ALA A 100 9.15 0.02 -4.86
CA ALA A 100 9.43 -1.11 -3.98
C ALA A 100 8.10 -1.79 -3.63
N TYR A 101 8.09 -3.12 -3.54
CA TYR A 101 6.91 -3.88 -3.16
C TYR A 101 7.30 -4.98 -2.17
N THR A 102 6.28 -5.50 -1.47
CA THR A 102 6.38 -6.51 -0.41
C THR A 102 5.28 -7.54 -0.59
N ALA A 103 5.05 -8.43 0.38
CA ALA A 103 4.01 -9.44 0.25
C ALA A 103 2.60 -8.87 0.41
N LEU A 104 2.45 -7.74 1.13
CA LEU A 104 1.17 -7.12 1.44
C LEU A 104 0.99 -5.76 0.78
N VAL A 105 2.06 -5.00 0.57
CA VAL A 105 1.96 -3.61 0.09
C VAL A 105 2.93 -3.27 -1.04
N ASP A 106 2.53 -2.26 -1.82
CA ASP A 106 3.31 -1.63 -2.88
C ASP A 106 3.59 -0.16 -2.53
N LEU A 107 4.82 0.31 -2.74
CA LEU A 107 5.28 1.66 -2.42
C LEU A 107 5.39 2.47 -3.71
N VAL A 108 4.36 3.27 -3.97
CA VAL A 108 4.28 4.11 -5.15
C VAL A 108 4.77 5.51 -4.83
N LEU A 109 5.80 5.98 -5.54
CA LEU A 109 6.28 7.35 -5.41
C LEU A 109 5.36 8.30 -6.18
N MET A 110 4.82 9.30 -5.49
CA MET A 110 4.00 10.37 -6.04
C MET A 110 4.83 11.65 -6.13
N ASP A 111 5.64 11.76 -7.17
CA ASP A 111 6.44 12.97 -7.44
C ASP A 111 5.80 13.88 -8.50
N GLY A 112 4.65 13.48 -9.08
CA GLY A 112 3.93 14.21 -10.12
C GLY A 112 4.67 14.29 -11.46
N ARG A 113 5.80 13.58 -11.60
CA ARG A 113 6.71 13.69 -12.74
C ARG A 113 6.31 12.81 -13.92
N ASN A 114 5.29 11.96 -13.79
CA ASN A 114 4.73 11.13 -14.89
C ASN A 114 5.81 10.37 -15.69
N ALA A 115 6.83 9.86 -15.01
CA ALA A 115 7.98 9.18 -15.62
C ALA A 115 8.77 10.02 -16.65
N ASP A 116 8.71 11.36 -16.58
CA ASP A 116 9.49 12.25 -17.45
C ASP A 116 11.00 12.21 -17.18
N ARG A 117 11.38 11.72 -15.99
CA ARG A 117 12.74 11.62 -15.49
C ARG A 117 12.89 10.36 -14.66
N ALA A 118 14.10 9.84 -14.65
CA ALA A 118 14.46 8.77 -13.74
C ALA A 118 14.34 9.26 -12.28
N THR A 119 13.85 8.38 -11.40
CA THR A 119 13.93 8.61 -9.96
C THR A 119 15.39 8.79 -9.55
N GLU A 120 15.63 9.76 -8.67
CA GLU A 120 16.96 9.99 -8.10
C GLU A 120 17.43 8.74 -7.36
N GLU A 121 18.66 8.30 -7.63
CA GLU A 121 19.17 7.02 -7.14
C GLU A 121 19.14 6.94 -5.60
N ASP A 122 19.48 8.05 -4.94
CA ASP A 122 19.48 8.14 -3.47
C ASP A 122 18.07 7.92 -2.89
N LEU A 123 17.06 8.53 -3.50
CA LEU A 123 15.66 8.34 -3.12
C LEU A 123 15.24 6.89 -3.36
N GLY A 124 15.58 6.31 -4.52
CA GLY A 124 15.30 4.91 -4.81
C GLY A 124 15.90 3.96 -3.78
N ARG A 125 17.16 4.18 -3.37
CA ARG A 125 17.83 3.38 -2.32
C ARG A 125 17.13 3.50 -0.96
N VAL A 126 16.66 4.70 -0.60
CA VAL A 126 15.89 4.92 0.63
C VAL A 126 14.58 4.14 0.60
N LEU A 127 13.84 4.17 -0.51
CA LEU A 127 12.56 3.47 -0.65
C LEU A 127 12.72 1.95 -0.67
N LEU A 128 13.78 1.42 -1.28
CA LEU A 128 14.12 0.00 -1.20
C LEU A 128 14.45 -0.42 0.24
N GLY A 129 15.17 0.42 0.98
CA GLY A 129 15.44 0.20 2.40
C GLY A 129 14.16 0.17 3.24
N LEU A 130 13.24 1.09 2.96
CA LEU A 130 11.92 1.11 3.60
C LEU A 130 11.10 -0.15 3.27
N GLY A 131 11.07 -0.56 2.00
CA GLY A 131 10.41 -1.80 1.58
C GLY A 131 10.95 -3.03 2.33
N LYS A 132 12.26 -3.08 2.57
CA LYS A 132 12.88 -4.14 3.39
C LYS A 132 12.44 -4.08 4.86
N ALA A 133 12.36 -2.88 5.45
CA ALA A 133 11.86 -2.71 6.82
C ALA A 133 10.41 -3.18 6.94
N ILE A 134 9.56 -2.81 5.97
CA ILE A 134 8.17 -3.25 5.87
C ILE A 134 8.09 -4.78 5.77
N ALA A 135 8.81 -5.39 4.82
CA ALA A 135 8.81 -6.84 4.62
C ALA A 135 9.19 -7.61 5.90
N ASN A 136 10.15 -7.09 6.68
CA ASN A 136 10.50 -7.70 7.97
C ASN A 136 9.33 -7.64 8.96
N ASN A 137 8.65 -6.50 9.03
CA ASN A 137 7.55 -6.29 9.95
C ASN A 137 6.27 -7.01 9.55
N GLU A 138 6.03 -7.32 8.27
CA GLU A 138 4.88 -8.13 7.81
C GLU A 138 4.76 -9.48 8.53
N THR A 139 5.88 -10.00 9.05
CA THR A 139 5.91 -11.26 9.80
C THR A 139 5.50 -11.10 11.27
N ASN A 140 5.36 -9.88 11.78
CA ASN A 140 4.99 -9.59 13.16
C ASN A 140 3.59 -10.17 13.48
N PRO A 141 3.45 -11.09 14.45
CA PRO A 141 2.15 -11.67 14.82
C PRO A 141 1.19 -10.64 15.43
N ASP A 142 1.72 -9.57 16.04
CA ASP A 142 0.92 -8.55 16.75
C ASP A 142 0.50 -7.38 15.84
N GLY A 143 0.85 -7.43 14.54
CA GLY A 143 0.47 -6.41 13.57
C GLY A 143 -1.03 -6.43 13.26
N ASP A 144 -1.67 -5.26 13.38
CA ASP A 144 -3.09 -5.11 13.04
C ASP A 144 -3.30 -5.14 11.52
N LEU A 145 -3.98 -6.18 11.04
CA LEU A 145 -4.25 -6.38 9.62
C LEU A 145 -5.46 -5.60 9.11
N TRP A 146 -6.32 -5.07 9.99
CA TRP A 146 -7.54 -4.39 9.58
C TRP A 146 -7.29 -3.18 8.66
N PRO A 147 -6.32 -2.29 8.93
CA PRO A 147 -5.95 -1.21 8.02
C PRO A 147 -5.61 -1.67 6.60
N LEU A 148 -4.98 -2.84 6.44
CA LEU A 148 -4.58 -3.35 5.13
C LEU A 148 -5.78 -3.79 4.28
N VAL A 149 -6.85 -4.27 4.92
CA VAL A 149 -8.09 -4.67 4.23
C VAL A 149 -8.82 -3.45 3.65
N GLN A 150 -8.60 -2.25 4.20
CA GLN A 150 -9.18 -1.00 3.72
C GLN A 150 -8.38 -0.37 2.57
N MET A 151 -7.21 -0.91 2.26
CA MET A 151 -6.32 -0.41 1.22
C MET A 151 -6.66 -1.03 -0.14
N MET A 152 -6.46 -0.23 -1.19
CA MET A 152 -6.65 -0.59 -2.59
C MET A 152 -5.31 -0.69 -3.28
N THR A 153 -5.27 -1.39 -4.42
CA THR A 153 -4.10 -1.37 -5.30
C THR A 153 -3.96 -0.01 -5.96
N HIS A 154 -2.79 0.31 -6.49
CA HIS A 154 -2.61 1.60 -7.16
C HIS A 154 -3.52 1.73 -8.39
N ASP A 155 -3.67 0.67 -9.17
CA ASP A 155 -4.48 0.65 -10.38
C ASP A 155 -5.97 0.86 -10.07
N GLU A 156 -6.48 0.19 -9.02
CA GLU A 156 -7.85 0.40 -8.53
C GLU A 156 -8.09 1.86 -8.12
N ARG A 157 -7.12 2.48 -7.46
CA ARG A 157 -7.21 3.90 -7.05
C ARG A 157 -7.22 4.83 -8.26
N VAL A 158 -6.38 4.58 -9.27
CA VAL A 158 -6.34 5.38 -10.50
C VAL A 158 -7.65 5.24 -11.27
N GLU A 159 -8.24 4.05 -11.31
CA GLU A 159 -9.53 3.80 -11.97
C GLU A 159 -10.67 4.57 -11.29
N ILE A 160 -10.71 4.59 -9.95
CA ILE A 160 -11.81 5.21 -9.18
C ILE A 160 -11.67 6.72 -9.07
N TYR A 161 -10.48 7.23 -8.73
CA TYR A 161 -10.27 8.64 -8.38
C TYR A 161 -9.58 9.44 -9.49
N GLY A 162 -8.94 8.77 -10.45
CA GLY A 162 -8.15 9.41 -11.49
C GLY A 162 -6.76 9.84 -11.01
N ALA A 163 -5.76 9.71 -11.88
CA ALA A 163 -4.35 9.96 -11.52
C ALA A 163 -4.06 11.38 -10.98
N LYS A 164 -4.83 12.40 -11.39
CA LYS A 164 -4.63 13.80 -10.97
C LYS A 164 -5.05 14.07 -9.53
N GLU A 165 -6.02 13.33 -9.01
CA GLU A 165 -6.51 13.50 -7.64
C GLU A 165 -5.62 12.77 -6.61
N LEU A 166 -4.67 11.96 -7.10
CA LEU A 166 -3.78 11.16 -6.26
C LEU A 166 -2.38 11.78 -6.08
N THR A 167 -2.05 12.87 -6.77
CA THR A 167 -0.78 13.59 -6.62
C THR A 167 -0.89 14.73 -5.62
#